data_AF-A0A7Y0Q265-F1
#
_entry.id   AF-A0A7Y0Q265-F1
#
_cell.length_a   1.000
_cell.length_b   1.000
_cell.length_c   1.000
_cell.angle_alpha   90.00
_cell.angle_beta   90.00
_cell.angle_gamma   90.00
#
_symmetry.space_group_name_H-M   'P 1'
#
loop_
_entity.id
_entity.type
_entity.pdbx_description
1 polymer ?
#
loop_
_entity_poly.entity_id
_entity_poly.type
_entity_poly.pdbx_seq_one_letter_code
_entity_poly.pdbx_strand_id
1 'polypeptide(L)'
;MDPQRQYAQLLTLWSEGSKLFRRQKHYRSRKDDRWDGWWRLGRRMVERGLSVLPVPLASPMLVAAVGERWFTIAGLSDVEKGIARDPVIILRHRAEAALHWDGRWSLHHDLALRLGPKGWRMLLEWPRPGCCEILTVSSVEASLTLIGAVGRHPAMFKELPLADWELASQMLRHPGRRFPASHPLPVELGFRFDRHREEAWYQGQDEDSVQCASRSSGGGTPGGRGINV
;
A
#
# COMPACT_ATOMS: atom_id res chain seq x y z
N MET A 1 -0.96 -30.87 -2.34
CA MET A 1 -0.26 -30.53 -1.08
C MET A 1 -1.18 -29.58 -0.32
N ASP A 2 -1.42 -29.79 0.98
CA ASP A 2 -2.36 -28.98 1.76
C ASP A 2 -1.80 -27.55 2.03
N PRO A 3 -2.49 -26.47 1.58
CA PRO A 3 -2.05 -25.09 1.80
C PRO A 3 -1.83 -24.74 3.28
N GLN A 4 -2.60 -25.33 4.19
CA GLN A 4 -2.45 -25.10 5.63
C GLN A 4 -1.13 -25.67 6.16
N ARG A 5 -0.70 -26.83 5.62
CA ARG A 5 0.60 -27.43 5.98
C ARG A 5 1.78 -26.62 5.45
N GLN A 6 1.69 -26.08 4.23
CA GLN A 6 2.73 -25.21 3.68
C GLN A 6 2.88 -23.91 4.48
N TYR A 7 1.75 -23.31 4.87
CA TYR A 7 1.73 -22.13 5.73
C TYR A 7 2.38 -22.41 7.10
N ALA A 8 2.03 -23.53 7.74
CA ALA A 8 2.64 -23.95 9.00
C ALA A 8 4.15 -24.18 8.87
N GLN A 9 4.60 -24.84 7.80
CA GLN A 9 6.03 -25.06 7.52
C GLN A 9 6.80 -23.75 7.32
N LEU A 10 6.22 -22.79 6.59
CA LEU A 10 6.82 -21.47 6.41
C LEU A 10 6.88 -20.73 7.74
N LEU A 11 5.81 -20.69 8.53
CA LEU A 11 5.86 -20.08 9.86
C LEU A 11 6.87 -20.74 10.78
N THR A 12 7.01 -22.07 10.72
CA THR A 12 8.04 -22.81 11.46
C THR A 12 9.43 -22.38 11.01
N LEU A 13 9.71 -22.31 9.70
CA LEU A 13 10.97 -21.80 9.16
C LEU A 13 11.23 -20.33 9.58
N TRP A 14 10.19 -19.50 9.60
CA TRP A 14 10.20 -18.12 10.09
C TRP A 14 10.20 -17.99 11.62
N SER A 15 10.10 -19.10 12.36
CA SER A 15 10.32 -19.14 13.80
C SER A 15 11.73 -19.70 14.13
N GLU A 16 12.21 -20.65 13.34
CA GLU A 16 13.48 -21.36 13.51
C GLU A 16 14.67 -20.60 12.91
N GLY A 17 14.50 -19.95 11.75
CA GLY A 17 15.56 -19.16 11.13
C GLY A 17 16.01 -17.99 12.02
N SER A 18 15.12 -17.47 12.87
CA SER A 18 15.49 -16.51 13.92
C SER A 18 16.51 -17.10 14.90
N LYS A 19 16.47 -18.42 15.17
CA LYS A 19 17.41 -19.12 16.04
C LYS A 19 18.69 -19.51 15.29
N LEU A 20 18.60 -19.99 14.05
CA LEU A 20 19.76 -20.33 13.21
C LEU A 20 20.63 -19.10 12.90
N PHE A 21 20.02 -17.96 12.55
CA PHE A 21 20.75 -16.70 12.35
C PHE A 21 21.23 -16.09 13.66
N ARG A 22 20.53 -16.27 14.78
CA ARG A 22 21.07 -15.91 16.11
C ARG A 22 22.31 -16.74 16.46
N ARG A 23 22.33 -18.02 16.10
CA ARG A 23 23.51 -18.88 16.23
C ARG A 23 24.64 -18.46 15.27
N GLN A 24 24.31 -18.01 14.06
CA GLN A 24 25.30 -17.44 13.13
C GLN A 24 25.80 -16.05 13.57
N LYS A 25 24.96 -15.24 14.26
CA LYS A 25 25.34 -13.99 14.97
C LYS A 25 26.34 -14.26 16.09
N HIS A 26 26.39 -15.46 16.68
CA HIS A 26 27.46 -15.81 17.62
C HIS A 26 28.83 -16.02 16.94
N TYR A 27 28.87 -16.26 15.63
CA TYR A 27 30.12 -16.43 14.87
C TYR A 27 30.63 -15.13 14.22
N ARG A 28 29.81 -14.07 14.12
CA ARG A 28 30.22 -12.75 13.63
C ARG A 28 29.95 -11.70 14.70
N SER A 29 31.00 -11.09 15.23
CA SER A 29 31.04 -10.21 16.42
C SER A 29 30.17 -8.94 16.39
N ARG A 30 29.33 -8.73 15.37
CA ARG A 30 28.38 -7.61 15.29
C ARG A 30 26.97 -8.11 15.09
N LYS A 31 26.11 -7.77 16.04
CA LYS A 31 24.65 -7.87 15.91
C LYS A 31 24.23 -7.02 14.71
N ASP A 32 23.97 -7.66 13.57
CA ASP A 32 23.38 -6.94 12.43
C ASP A 32 21.87 -6.79 12.69
N ASP A 33 21.47 -5.64 13.25
CA ASP A 33 20.08 -5.29 13.54
C ASP A 33 19.23 -5.20 12.25
N ARG A 34 19.86 -5.08 11.06
CA ARG A 34 19.14 -5.09 9.77
C ARG A 34 18.39 -6.39 9.58
N TRP A 35 19.02 -7.53 9.90
CA TRP A 35 18.37 -8.84 9.76
C TRP A 35 17.12 -9.00 10.63
N ASP A 36 17.05 -8.34 11.78
CA ASP A 36 15.87 -8.42 12.66
C ASP A 36 14.67 -7.69 12.02
N GLY A 37 14.90 -6.54 11.37
CA GLY A 37 13.89 -5.81 10.62
C GLY A 37 13.38 -6.56 9.39
N TRP A 38 14.29 -7.22 8.67
CA TRP A 38 13.96 -8.08 7.53
C TRP A 38 13.21 -9.35 7.95
N TRP A 39 13.56 -9.92 9.11
CA TRP A 39 12.86 -11.07 9.68
C TRP A 39 11.43 -10.73 10.05
N ARG A 40 11.24 -9.58 10.72
CA ARG A 40 9.91 -9.06 11.05
C ARG A 40 9.07 -8.87 9.80
N LEU A 41 9.66 -8.34 8.73
CA LEU A 41 8.98 -8.18 7.44
C LEU A 41 8.56 -9.53 6.84
N GLY A 42 9.50 -10.47 6.69
CA GLY A 42 9.21 -11.78 6.10
C GLY A 42 8.13 -12.55 6.87
N ARG A 43 8.25 -12.60 8.21
CA ARG A 43 7.20 -13.18 9.06
C ARG A 43 5.85 -12.49 8.85
N ARG A 44 5.82 -11.16 8.84
CA ARG A 44 4.56 -10.40 8.67
C ARG A 44 3.92 -10.62 7.31
N MET A 45 4.72 -10.76 6.26
CA MET A 45 4.23 -11.09 4.92
C MET A 45 3.64 -12.51 4.88
N VAL A 46 4.30 -13.49 5.50
CA VAL A 46 3.76 -14.85 5.65
C VAL A 46 2.46 -14.82 6.42
N GLU A 47 2.40 -14.18 7.60
CA GLU A 47 1.17 -14.02 8.40
C GLU A 47 -0.01 -13.42 7.61
N ARG A 48 0.28 -12.64 6.57
CA ARG A 48 -0.72 -12.03 5.69
C ARG A 48 -1.07 -12.88 4.47
N GLY A 49 -0.52 -14.07 4.35
CA GLY A 49 -0.83 -15.04 3.29
C GLY A 49 0.08 -14.96 2.06
N LEU A 50 1.28 -14.38 2.17
CA LEU A 50 2.29 -14.45 1.12
C LEU A 50 3.23 -15.64 1.32
N SER A 51 3.73 -16.22 0.25
CA SER A 51 4.85 -17.17 0.34
C SER A 51 6.15 -16.37 0.35
N VAL A 52 6.98 -16.52 1.38
CA VAL A 52 8.23 -15.74 1.51
C VAL A 52 9.37 -16.63 1.94
N LEU A 53 10.51 -16.50 1.25
CA LEU A 53 11.75 -17.20 1.52
C LEU A 53 12.87 -16.20 1.77
N PRO A 54 13.63 -16.34 2.88
CA PRO A 54 14.85 -15.56 3.08
C PRO A 54 15.96 -16.09 2.17
N VAL A 55 16.74 -15.19 1.56
CA VAL A 55 17.92 -15.58 0.77
C VAL A 55 19.18 -15.48 1.64
N PRO A 56 19.95 -16.55 1.85
CA PRO A 56 21.11 -16.56 2.74
C PRO A 56 22.33 -15.91 2.08
N LEU A 57 22.32 -14.58 1.96
CA LEU A 57 23.42 -13.78 1.41
C LEU A 57 24.08 -12.90 2.47
N ALA A 58 25.16 -12.21 2.08
CA ALA A 58 25.84 -11.25 2.94
C ALA A 58 24.95 -10.06 3.36
N SER A 59 23.98 -9.69 2.53
CA SER A 59 22.95 -8.69 2.81
C SER A 59 21.57 -9.34 2.82
N PRO A 60 20.61 -8.86 3.64
CA PRO A 60 19.29 -9.45 3.71
C PRO A 60 18.47 -9.19 2.44
N MET A 61 17.88 -10.26 1.90
CA MET A 61 16.96 -10.24 0.76
C MET A 61 15.84 -11.24 0.98
N LEU A 62 14.66 -10.95 0.41
CA LEU A 62 13.50 -11.86 0.44
C LEU A 62 13.07 -12.17 -1.00
N VAL A 63 12.76 -13.44 -1.26
CA VAL A 63 11.97 -13.83 -2.42
C VAL A 63 10.56 -14.06 -1.92
N ALA A 64 9.59 -13.36 -2.52
CA ALA A 64 8.20 -13.44 -2.13
C ALA A 64 7.32 -13.77 -3.34
N ALA A 65 6.16 -14.36 -3.07
CA ALA A 65 5.14 -14.62 -4.07
C ALA A 65 3.74 -14.26 -3.55
N VAL A 66 2.92 -13.75 -4.46
CA VAL A 66 1.50 -13.47 -4.25
C VAL A 66 0.70 -14.01 -5.44
N GLY A 67 -0.09 -15.07 -5.19
CA GLY A 67 -0.64 -15.87 -6.28
C GLY A 67 0.50 -16.50 -7.09
N GLU A 68 0.46 -16.36 -8.40
CA GLU A 68 1.47 -16.91 -9.32
C GLU A 68 2.64 -15.95 -9.57
N ARG A 69 2.59 -14.72 -9.06
CA ARG A 69 3.63 -13.71 -9.29
C ARG A 69 4.69 -13.74 -8.19
N TRP A 70 5.94 -13.85 -8.61
CA TRP A 70 7.11 -13.85 -7.74
C TRP A 70 7.84 -12.51 -7.88
N PHE A 71 8.46 -12.05 -6.80
CA PHE A 71 9.19 -10.79 -6.75
C PHE A 71 10.28 -10.84 -5.70
N THR A 72 11.28 -9.97 -5.85
CA THR A 72 12.39 -9.87 -4.91
C THR A 72 12.28 -8.58 -4.12
N ILE A 73 12.45 -8.66 -2.79
CA ILE A 73 12.65 -7.49 -1.94
C ILE A 73 14.12 -7.41 -1.60
N ALA A 74 14.76 -6.28 -1.91
CA ALA A 74 16.19 -6.05 -1.69
C ALA A 74 16.45 -4.66 -1.07
N GLY A 75 17.56 -4.51 -0.36
CA GLY A 75 18.09 -3.18 -0.03
C GLY A 75 18.65 -2.49 -1.28
N LEU A 76 18.74 -1.15 -1.27
CA LEU A 76 19.22 -0.36 -2.42
C LEU A 76 20.61 -0.82 -2.94
N SER A 77 21.53 -1.15 -2.03
CA SER A 77 22.89 -1.62 -2.36
C SER A 77 22.95 -3.03 -2.98
N ASP A 78 21.85 -3.76 -2.96
CA ASP A 78 21.81 -5.20 -3.24
C ASP A 78 20.98 -5.53 -4.49
N VAL A 79 20.38 -4.54 -5.12
CA VAL A 79 19.48 -4.71 -6.28
C VAL A 79 20.19 -5.34 -7.48
N GLU A 80 21.46 -4.99 -7.69
CA GLU A 80 22.26 -5.45 -8.85
C GLU A 80 22.99 -6.78 -8.60
N LYS A 81 22.79 -7.44 -7.45
CA LYS A 81 23.54 -8.67 -7.07
C LYS A 81 23.09 -9.94 -7.80
N GLY A 82 22.38 -9.84 -8.93
CA GLY A 82 22.07 -10.94 -9.84
C GLY A 82 21.06 -12.01 -9.36
N ILE A 83 20.71 -12.02 -8.07
CA ILE A 83 19.70 -12.95 -7.49
C ILE A 83 18.29 -12.38 -7.58
N ALA A 84 18.18 -11.06 -7.79
CA ALA A 84 16.90 -10.39 -7.92
C ALA A 84 16.30 -10.67 -9.30
N ARG A 85 15.30 -11.56 -9.36
CA ARG A 85 14.46 -11.67 -10.54
C ARG A 85 13.43 -10.54 -10.54
N ASP A 86 13.22 -9.97 -11.71
CA ASP A 86 12.30 -8.87 -11.92
C ASP A 86 10.84 -9.35 -11.73
N PRO A 87 9.98 -8.60 -11.00
CA PRO A 87 10.21 -7.27 -10.44
C PRO A 87 11.00 -7.25 -9.12
N VAL A 88 11.87 -6.25 -8.98
CA VAL A 88 12.58 -5.95 -7.72
C VAL A 88 11.95 -4.76 -7.01
N ILE A 89 11.67 -4.93 -5.72
CA ILE A 89 11.16 -3.89 -4.83
C ILE A 89 12.27 -3.51 -3.84
N ILE A 90 12.61 -2.22 -3.82
CA ILE A 90 13.66 -1.66 -2.98
C ILE A 90 13.06 -1.31 -1.62
N LEU A 91 13.63 -1.86 -0.55
CA LEU A 91 13.24 -1.56 0.82
C LEU A 91 14.14 -0.48 1.41
N ARG A 92 13.54 0.62 1.87
CA ARG A 92 14.25 1.75 2.49
C ARG A 92 13.85 1.85 3.96
N HIS A 93 14.84 1.83 4.86
CA HIS A 93 14.62 1.89 6.31
C HIS A 93 14.52 3.32 6.87
N ARG A 94 15.04 4.31 6.14
CA ARG A 94 15.00 5.74 6.47
C ARG A 94 14.80 6.52 5.18
N ALA A 95 13.56 6.57 4.73
CA ALA A 95 13.18 7.35 3.55
C ALA A 95 12.20 8.43 3.95
N GLU A 96 12.33 9.60 3.33
CA GLU A 96 11.40 10.72 3.50
C GLU A 96 10.03 10.40 2.88
N ALA A 97 10.01 9.57 1.82
CA ALA A 97 8.81 9.08 1.17
C ALA A 97 8.49 7.64 1.56
N ALA A 98 7.20 7.36 1.78
CA ALA A 98 6.72 6.03 2.12
C ALA A 98 6.63 5.10 0.90
N LEU A 99 6.29 5.64 -0.27
CA LEU A 99 6.23 4.94 -1.55
C LEU A 99 6.88 5.82 -2.62
N HIS A 100 7.71 5.22 -3.47
CA HIS A 100 8.37 5.93 -4.55
C HIS A 100 8.50 5.04 -5.78
N TRP A 101 8.39 5.65 -6.97
CA TRP A 101 8.64 5.03 -8.27
C TRP A 101 9.59 5.90 -9.08
N ASP A 102 10.66 5.29 -9.57
CA ASP A 102 11.68 5.87 -10.46
C ASP A 102 12.09 4.85 -11.56
N GLY A 103 11.13 4.03 -11.99
CA GLY A 103 11.38 2.83 -12.80
C GLY A 103 11.49 1.54 -11.97
N ARG A 104 11.69 1.66 -10.65
CA ARG A 104 11.55 0.56 -9.68
C ARG A 104 10.72 1.03 -8.49
N TRP A 105 9.97 0.11 -7.89
CA TRP A 105 9.25 0.43 -6.65
C TRP A 105 10.23 0.50 -5.48
N SER A 106 10.20 1.62 -4.78
CA SER A 106 10.85 1.82 -3.48
C SER A 106 9.78 1.97 -2.40
N LEU A 107 9.91 1.22 -1.31
CA LEU A 107 8.98 1.25 -0.17
C LEU A 107 9.72 1.57 1.12
N HIS A 108 9.12 2.39 1.96
CA HIS A 108 9.50 2.47 3.36
C HIS A 108 9.14 1.17 4.10
N HIS A 109 9.96 0.76 5.06
CA HIS A 109 9.78 -0.48 5.82
C HIS A 109 8.39 -0.59 6.46
N ASP A 110 7.89 0.51 7.05
CA ASP A 110 6.58 0.53 7.69
C ASP A 110 5.42 0.34 6.71
N LEU A 111 5.54 0.87 5.49
CA LEU A 111 4.55 0.62 4.44
C LEU A 111 4.54 -0.87 4.07
N ALA A 112 5.72 -1.46 3.84
CA ALA A 112 5.84 -2.88 3.50
C ALA A 112 5.21 -3.80 4.58
N LEU A 113 5.38 -3.47 5.87
CA LEU A 113 4.73 -4.19 6.99
C LEU A 113 3.20 -4.06 7.01
N ARG A 114 2.65 -3.00 6.39
CA ARG A 114 1.21 -2.71 6.34
C ARG A 114 0.52 -3.23 5.09
N LEU A 115 1.24 -3.66 4.06
CA LEU A 115 0.65 -4.24 2.85
C LEU A 115 0.15 -5.66 3.09
N GLY A 116 -1.08 -5.94 2.63
CA GLY A 116 -1.63 -7.30 2.50
C GLY A 116 -1.46 -7.86 1.08
N PRO A 117 -1.95 -9.08 0.80
CA PRO A 117 -1.80 -9.71 -0.52
C PRO A 117 -2.30 -8.83 -1.66
N LYS A 118 -3.46 -8.17 -1.49
CA LYS A 118 -4.01 -7.25 -2.49
C LYS A 118 -3.07 -6.06 -2.74
N GLY A 119 -2.51 -5.46 -1.68
CA GLY A 119 -1.59 -4.32 -1.82
C GLY A 119 -0.28 -4.71 -2.50
N TRP A 120 0.30 -5.85 -2.13
CA TRP A 120 1.49 -6.38 -2.82
C TRP A 120 1.20 -6.68 -4.29
N ARG A 121 0.10 -7.37 -4.59
CA ARG A 121 -0.31 -7.66 -5.96
C ARG A 121 -0.48 -6.38 -6.79
N MET A 122 -1.14 -5.37 -6.22
CA MET A 122 -1.31 -4.06 -6.87
C MET A 122 0.03 -3.43 -7.25
N LEU A 123 1.07 -3.49 -6.42
CA LEU A 123 2.40 -2.98 -6.79
C LEU A 123 3.02 -3.74 -7.98
N LEU A 124 2.77 -5.04 -8.10
CA LEU A 124 3.30 -5.87 -9.19
C LEU A 124 2.52 -5.73 -10.50
N GLU A 125 1.23 -5.40 -10.39
CA GLU A 125 0.28 -5.30 -11.51
C GLU A 125 0.01 -3.86 -11.93
N TRP A 126 0.45 -2.89 -11.12
CA TRP A 126 0.30 -1.47 -11.42
C TRP A 126 0.80 -1.22 -12.84
N PRO A 127 0.02 -0.54 -13.71
CA PRO A 127 0.55 -0.06 -14.99
C PRO A 127 1.84 0.69 -14.69
N ARG A 128 2.97 0.11 -15.09
CA ARG A 128 4.30 0.64 -14.81
C ARG A 128 4.35 2.02 -15.45
N PRO A 129 4.42 3.10 -14.66
CA PRO A 129 4.55 4.44 -15.23
C PRO A 129 5.76 4.51 -16.15
N GLY A 130 5.72 5.41 -17.14
CA GLY A 130 6.83 5.57 -18.08
C GLY A 130 8.17 5.74 -17.36
N CYS A 131 9.28 5.34 -17.98
CA CYS A 131 10.61 5.37 -17.34
C CYS A 131 11.09 6.78 -16.93
N CYS A 132 10.42 7.84 -17.39
CA CYS A 132 10.74 9.23 -17.07
C CYS A 132 9.85 9.84 -15.99
N GLU A 133 8.85 9.12 -15.51
CA GLU A 133 7.88 9.65 -14.55
C GLU A 133 8.24 9.23 -13.13
N ILE A 134 8.27 10.18 -12.22
CA ILE A 134 8.57 9.96 -10.81
C ILE A 134 7.28 10.09 -10.00
N LEU A 135 6.98 9.08 -9.19
CA LEU A 135 5.96 9.17 -8.15
C LEU A 135 6.65 9.18 -6.79
N THR A 136 6.27 10.13 -5.94
CA THR A 136 6.73 10.20 -4.56
C THR A 136 5.52 10.41 -3.68
N VAL A 137 5.29 9.50 -2.74
CA VAL A 137 4.17 9.59 -1.80
C VAL A 137 4.71 9.73 -0.38
N SER A 138 4.30 10.82 0.26
CA SER A 138 4.88 11.30 1.50
C SER A 138 4.76 10.33 2.67
N SER A 139 3.56 9.76 2.89
CA SER A 139 3.23 9.02 4.11
C SER A 139 2.72 7.61 3.84
N VAL A 140 2.78 6.76 4.88
CA VAL A 140 2.28 5.39 4.82
C VAL A 140 0.77 5.39 4.56
N GLU A 141 0.02 6.27 5.22
CA GLU A 141 -1.42 6.42 5.07
C GLU A 141 -1.82 6.91 3.67
N ALA A 142 -1.08 7.88 3.11
CA ALA A 142 -1.29 8.34 1.73
C ALA A 142 -0.98 7.21 0.74
N SER A 143 0.10 6.45 0.95
CA SER A 143 0.48 5.32 0.10
C SER A 143 -0.57 4.22 0.08
N LEU A 144 -1.12 3.85 1.25
CA LEU A 144 -2.22 2.89 1.35
C LEU A 144 -3.50 3.40 0.69
N THR A 145 -3.78 4.70 0.83
CA THR A 145 -4.91 5.37 0.16
C THR A 145 -4.76 5.29 -1.35
N LEU A 146 -3.59 5.62 -1.88
CA LEU A 146 -3.27 5.56 -3.30
C LEU A 146 -3.39 4.14 -3.86
N ILE A 147 -2.76 3.15 -3.22
CA ILE A 147 -2.85 1.75 -3.64
C ILE A 147 -4.31 1.27 -3.69
N GLY A 148 -5.11 1.69 -2.71
CA GLY A 148 -6.55 1.41 -2.68
C GLY A 148 -7.31 2.08 -3.82
N ALA A 149 -7.04 3.37 -4.07
CA ALA A 149 -7.69 4.15 -5.10
C ALA A 149 -7.38 3.63 -6.51
N VAL A 150 -6.12 3.35 -6.81
CA VAL A 150 -5.70 2.75 -8.10
C VAL A 150 -6.35 1.39 -8.30
N GLY A 151 -6.44 0.58 -7.23
CA GLY A 151 -7.10 -0.72 -7.31
C GLY A 151 -8.61 -0.64 -7.60
N ARG A 152 -9.27 0.48 -7.29
CA ARG A 152 -10.69 0.71 -7.60
C ARG A 152 -10.91 1.41 -8.94
N HIS A 153 -10.03 2.36 -9.30
CA HIS A 153 -10.18 3.20 -10.48
C HIS A 153 -8.95 3.14 -11.41
N PRO A 154 -8.52 1.95 -11.86
CA PRO A 154 -7.27 1.81 -12.61
C PRO A 154 -7.26 2.57 -13.94
N ALA A 155 -8.42 2.76 -14.59
CA ALA A 155 -8.53 3.54 -15.82
C ALA A 155 -8.26 5.03 -15.59
N MET A 156 -8.88 5.62 -14.57
CA MET A 156 -8.68 7.03 -14.19
C MET A 156 -7.20 7.33 -13.90
N PHE A 157 -6.53 6.47 -13.13
CA PHE A 157 -5.11 6.68 -12.81
C PHE A 157 -4.20 6.52 -14.02
N LYS A 158 -4.59 5.80 -15.09
CA LYS A 158 -3.81 5.75 -16.34
C LYS A 158 -3.87 7.07 -17.12
N GLU A 159 -4.91 7.87 -16.91
CA GLU A 159 -5.12 9.14 -17.61
C GLU A 159 -4.57 10.34 -16.80
N LEU A 160 -4.28 10.14 -15.52
CA LEU A 160 -3.72 11.16 -14.64
C LEU A 160 -2.18 11.18 -14.67
N PRO A 161 -1.54 12.37 -14.68
CA PRO A 161 -0.10 12.49 -14.41
C PRO A 161 0.26 11.92 -13.04
N LEU A 162 1.40 11.24 -12.90
CA LEU A 162 1.83 10.66 -11.61
C LEU A 162 1.90 11.68 -10.47
N ALA A 163 2.27 12.92 -10.78
CA ALA A 163 2.36 14.00 -9.81
C ALA A 163 1.02 14.24 -9.08
N ASP A 164 -0.11 13.97 -9.75
CA ASP A 164 -1.45 14.20 -9.21
C ASP A 164 -2.01 12.99 -8.48
N TRP A 165 -1.34 11.84 -8.54
CA TRP A 165 -1.91 10.60 -8.04
C TRP A 165 -2.15 10.62 -6.52
N GLU A 166 -1.20 11.15 -5.74
CA GLU A 166 -1.38 11.26 -4.29
C GLU A 166 -2.61 12.12 -3.99
N LEU A 167 -2.71 13.30 -4.60
CA LEU A 167 -3.82 14.23 -4.40
C LEU A 167 -5.17 13.65 -4.88
N ALA A 168 -5.22 13.08 -6.08
CA ALA A 168 -6.39 12.43 -6.65
C ALA A 168 -6.87 11.29 -5.75
N SER A 169 -5.96 10.48 -5.20
CA SER A 169 -6.32 9.39 -4.30
C SER A 169 -6.96 9.87 -3.00
N GLN A 170 -6.51 11.02 -2.48
CA GLN A 170 -7.10 11.64 -1.28
C GLN A 170 -8.51 12.16 -1.57
N MET A 171 -8.72 12.78 -2.73
CA MET A 171 -10.05 13.24 -3.17
C MET A 171 -11.02 12.08 -3.38
N LEU A 172 -10.56 11.00 -4.01
CA LEU A 172 -11.37 9.78 -4.20
C LEU A 172 -11.72 9.08 -2.88
N ARG A 173 -10.88 9.22 -1.85
CA ARG A 173 -11.18 8.70 -0.51
C ARG A 173 -12.22 9.56 0.22
N HIS A 174 -12.31 10.84 -0.12
CA HIS A 174 -13.22 11.80 0.50
C HIS A 174 -13.94 12.64 -0.56
N PRO A 175 -14.89 12.06 -1.32
CA PRO A 175 -15.63 12.80 -2.34
C PRO A 175 -16.28 14.07 -1.77
N GLY A 176 -16.26 15.15 -2.56
CA GLY A 176 -16.78 16.47 -2.16
C GLY A 176 -15.89 17.26 -1.17
N ARG A 177 -14.92 16.63 -0.52
CA ARG A 177 -13.94 17.35 0.31
C ARG A 177 -12.96 18.10 -0.59
N ARG A 178 -12.70 19.35 -0.22
CA ARG A 178 -11.73 20.22 -0.89
C ARG A 178 -10.32 20.00 -0.34
N PHE A 179 -9.35 19.98 -1.24
CA PHE A 179 -7.94 19.81 -0.95
C PHE A 179 -7.14 20.90 -1.68
N PRO A 180 -6.08 21.44 -1.07
CA PRO A 180 -5.16 22.35 -1.76
C PRO A 180 -4.60 21.71 -3.04
N ALA A 181 -4.62 22.46 -4.14
CA ALA A 181 -4.16 22.02 -5.45
C ALA A 181 -3.54 23.20 -6.20
N SER A 182 -2.33 23.01 -6.73
CA SER A 182 -1.60 24.05 -7.47
C SER A 182 -2.11 24.26 -8.90
N HIS A 183 -2.91 23.31 -9.42
CA HIS A 183 -3.42 23.32 -10.78
C HIS A 183 -4.69 22.44 -10.88
N PRO A 184 -5.52 22.65 -11.92
CA PRO A 184 -6.73 21.84 -12.11
C PRO A 184 -6.39 20.40 -12.54
N LEU A 185 -7.10 19.44 -11.95
CA LEU A 185 -7.13 18.05 -12.42
C LEU A 185 -8.19 17.89 -13.53
N PRO A 186 -8.09 16.87 -14.41
CA PRO A 186 -9.01 16.65 -15.53
C PRO A 186 -10.49 16.62 -15.13
N VAL A 187 -11.29 17.51 -15.72
CA VAL A 187 -12.72 17.69 -15.38
C VAL A 187 -13.56 16.51 -15.88
N GLU A 188 -13.15 15.94 -17.00
CA GLU A 188 -13.67 14.73 -17.63
C GLU A 188 -13.58 13.50 -16.73
N LEU A 189 -12.61 13.48 -15.81
CA LEU A 189 -12.45 12.43 -14.80
C LEU A 189 -13.26 12.71 -13.52
N GLY A 190 -14.12 13.75 -13.51
CA GLY A 190 -14.98 14.08 -12.37
C GLY A 190 -14.34 14.99 -11.33
N PHE A 191 -13.13 15.50 -11.58
CA PHE A 191 -12.49 16.50 -10.72
C PHE A 191 -13.08 17.90 -10.96
N ARG A 192 -13.00 18.73 -9.93
CA ARG A 192 -13.38 20.14 -9.94
C ARG A 192 -12.27 20.95 -9.29
N PHE A 193 -12.16 22.21 -9.69
CA PHE A 193 -11.15 23.12 -9.21
C PHE A 193 -11.74 24.52 -9.01
N ASP A 194 -11.48 25.10 -7.85
CA ASP A 194 -11.75 26.50 -7.53
C ASP A 194 -10.44 27.27 -7.61
N ARG A 195 -10.29 28.05 -8.68
CA ARG A 195 -9.10 28.87 -8.93
C ARG A 195 -8.89 29.97 -7.90
N HIS A 196 -9.95 30.49 -7.28
CA HIS A 196 -9.82 31.56 -6.30
C HIS A 196 -9.28 31.06 -4.96
N ARG A 197 -9.55 29.79 -4.64
CA ARG A 197 -9.11 29.16 -3.39
C ARG A 197 -7.91 28.22 -3.56
N GLU A 198 -7.53 27.94 -4.81
CA GLU A 198 -6.52 26.93 -5.16
C GLU A 198 -6.88 25.57 -4.53
N GLU A 199 -8.16 25.20 -4.65
CA GLU A 199 -8.72 23.98 -4.07
C GLU A 199 -9.32 23.09 -5.16
N ALA A 200 -9.06 21.79 -5.10
CA ALA A 200 -9.73 20.79 -5.93
C ALA A 200 -10.53 19.78 -5.09
N TRP A 201 -11.53 19.17 -5.71
CA TRP A 201 -12.29 18.07 -5.13
C TRP A 201 -12.78 17.11 -6.21
N TYR A 202 -13.09 15.88 -5.81
CA TYR A 202 -13.75 14.90 -6.67
C TYR A 202 -15.26 14.99 -6.48
N GLN A 203 -16.01 15.16 -7.58
CA GLN A 203 -17.46 15.29 -7.59
C GLN A 203 -18.15 14.08 -8.24
N GLY A 204 -17.45 12.95 -8.38
CA GLY A 204 -18.09 11.71 -8.82
C GLY A 204 -19.00 11.12 -7.75
N GLN A 205 -20.05 10.42 -8.18
CA GLN A 205 -20.91 9.65 -7.29
C GLN A 205 -20.08 8.49 -6.69
N ASP A 206 -19.99 8.47 -5.37
CA ASP A 206 -19.48 7.32 -4.63
C ASP A 206 -20.58 6.26 -4.70
N GLU A 207 -20.44 5.25 -5.57
CA GLU A 207 -21.39 4.14 -5.70
C GLU A 207 -21.61 3.39 -4.36
N ASP A 208 -20.73 3.60 -3.38
CA ASP A 208 -20.76 2.94 -2.06
C ASP A 208 -21.00 3.90 -0.88
N SER A 209 -21.37 5.16 -1.10
CA SER A 209 -21.72 6.04 0.02
C SER A 209 -23.09 5.66 0.60
N VAL A 210 -23.06 4.74 1.58
CA VAL A 210 -24.18 4.50 2.50
C VAL A 210 -24.63 5.86 3.02
N GLN A 211 -25.81 6.28 2.59
CA GLN A 211 -26.41 7.52 3.07
C GLN A 211 -26.50 7.43 4.59
N CYS A 212 -25.69 8.22 5.29
CA CYS A 212 -26.02 8.61 6.66
C CYS A 212 -27.30 9.43 6.54
N ALA A 213 -28.45 8.79 6.79
CA ALA A 213 -29.72 9.46 6.97
C ALA A 213 -29.54 10.52 8.07
N SER A 214 -29.40 11.77 7.65
CA SER A 214 -29.50 12.93 8.51
C SER A 214 -30.92 12.93 9.10
N ARG A 215 -30.98 12.83 10.43
CA ARG A 215 -32.15 13.15 11.24
C ARG A 215 -32.84 14.43 10.73
N SER A 216 -34.08 14.30 10.29
CA SER A 216 -35.05 15.40 10.35
C SER A 216 -35.86 15.23 11.64
N SER A 217 -35.38 15.89 12.69
CA SER A 217 -36.19 16.29 13.83
C SER A 217 -37.19 17.37 13.39
N GLY A 218 -38.47 17.04 13.50
CA GLY A 218 -39.62 17.96 13.54
C GLY A 218 -40.81 17.07 13.95
N GLY A 219 -41.31 17.11 15.17
CA GLY A 219 -41.86 18.29 15.84
C GLY A 219 -43.35 18.36 15.50
N GLY A 220 -44.18 17.65 16.27
CA GLY A 220 -45.63 17.64 16.07
C GLY A 220 -46.39 16.71 17.02
N THR A 221 -46.56 17.15 18.26
CA THR A 221 -47.69 16.77 19.15
C THR A 221 -48.56 18.05 19.31
N PRO A 222 -49.84 18.02 19.76
CA PRO A 222 -50.65 16.93 20.33
C PRO A 222 -52.16 16.91 19.95
N GLY A 223 -52.91 15.94 20.49
CA GLY A 223 -54.39 15.90 20.54
C GLY A 223 -54.94 14.65 19.82
N GLY A 224 -55.84 13.83 20.33
CA GLY A 224 -56.78 13.92 21.44
C GLY A 224 -58.04 13.12 21.03
N ARG A 225 -58.65 12.42 21.98
CA ARG A 225 -59.98 11.75 21.93
C ARG A 225 -60.09 10.40 21.20
N GLY A 226 -60.20 9.33 22.02
CA GLY A 226 -61.47 8.66 22.31
C GLY A 226 -62.08 7.69 21.28
N ILE A 227 -62.44 6.50 21.80
CA ILE A 227 -63.70 5.72 21.68
C ILE A 227 -63.47 4.22 21.40
N ASN A 228 -64.01 3.39 22.32
CA ASN A 228 -64.66 2.05 22.26
C ASN A 228 -64.38 1.16 21.04
N VAL A 229 -64.17 -0.16 21.15
CA VAL A 229 -64.87 -1.23 21.91
C VAL A 229 -63.87 -2.33 22.27
#